data_AF-A0A7C3Z1C9-F1
#
_entry.id   AF-A0A7C3Z1C9-F1
#
_cell.length_a   1.000
_cell.length_b   1.000
_cell.length_c   1.000
_cell.angle_alpha   90.00
_cell.angle_beta   90.00
_cell.angle_gamma   90.00
#
_symmetry.space_group_name_H-M   'P 1'
#
loop_
_entity.id
_entity.type
_entity.pdbx_description
1 polymer ?
#
loop_
_entity_poly.entity_id
_entity_poly.type
_entity_poly.pdbx_seq_one_letter_code
_entity_poly.pdbx_strand_id
1 'polypeptide(L)'
;MTVPQNFKKLFREVDMEGVDFVCERCGRCCLMFPDAFQGTATVEDVARWWAQGRHDILEWVDPIVVDGEVLGFDIWVSPRTGDDVLRCPWLRKEKGKDRYRCLIHDTKPEVCRRYPPDGVCLRMKEGGLR
;
A
#
# COMPACT_ATOMS: atom_id res chain seq x y z
N MET A 1 -25.53 -29.54 -7.35
CA MET A 1 -25.67 -29.69 -5.89
C MET A 1 -25.81 -28.30 -5.30
N THR A 2 -27.00 -27.97 -4.83
CA THR A 2 -27.41 -26.62 -4.44
C THR A 2 -26.97 -26.31 -3.01
N VAL A 3 -26.27 -25.19 -2.85
CA VAL A 3 -25.83 -24.66 -1.54
C VAL A 3 -27.08 -24.24 -0.74
N PRO A 4 -27.24 -24.68 0.52
CA PRO A 4 -28.42 -24.34 1.33
C PRO A 4 -28.54 -22.83 1.57
N GLN A 5 -29.77 -22.31 1.52
CA GLN A 5 -30.13 -20.89 1.61
C GLN A 5 -29.74 -20.18 2.93
N ASN A 6 -29.17 -20.88 3.91
CA ASN A 6 -28.82 -20.32 5.22
C ASN A 6 -27.33 -20.04 5.44
N PHE A 7 -26.47 -20.21 4.42
CA PHE A 7 -25.04 -19.85 4.56
C PHE A 7 -24.75 -18.36 4.29
N LYS A 8 -25.70 -17.64 3.67
CA LYS A 8 -25.61 -16.18 3.42
C LYS A 8 -25.73 -15.31 4.67
N LYS A 9 -26.00 -15.88 5.86
CA LYS A 9 -26.19 -15.11 7.10
C LYS A 9 -24.95 -14.99 7.99
N LEU A 10 -23.81 -15.57 7.61
CA LEU A 10 -22.59 -15.51 8.42
C LEU A 10 -21.59 -14.45 7.94
N PHE A 11 -21.66 -14.04 6.68
CA PHE A 11 -20.95 -12.88 6.18
C PHE A 11 -21.99 -11.79 5.97
N ARG A 12 -22.21 -10.99 7.01
CA ARG A 12 -22.84 -9.68 6.86
C ARG A 12 -22.10 -8.99 5.73
N GLU A 13 -22.84 -8.69 4.67
CA GLU A 13 -22.56 -7.64 3.71
C GLU A 13 -22.19 -6.40 4.52
N VAL A 14 -20.89 -6.21 4.73
CA VAL A 14 -20.36 -4.90 5.10
C VAL A 14 -20.12 -4.26 3.77
N ASP A 15 -21.11 -3.50 3.30
CA ASP A 15 -20.89 -2.51 2.28
C ASP A 15 -19.85 -1.53 2.85
N MET A 16 -18.56 -1.85 2.62
CA MET A 16 -17.49 -0.88 2.70
C MET A 16 -17.66 0.02 1.47
N GLU A 17 -18.65 0.92 1.53
CA GLU A 17 -18.59 2.17 0.79
C GLU A 17 -17.31 2.86 1.24
N GLY A 18 -16.22 2.56 0.53
CA GLY A 18 -14.89 3.08 0.79
C GLY A 18 -14.98 4.59 0.84
N VAL A 19 -14.73 5.15 2.01
CA VAL A 19 -14.57 6.60 2.14
C VAL A 19 -13.37 6.96 1.27
N ASP A 20 -13.57 7.85 0.30
CA ASP A 20 -12.50 8.37 -0.56
C ASP A 20 -11.45 9.06 0.32
N PHE A 21 -10.41 8.30 0.70
CA PHE A 21 -9.34 8.82 1.54
C PHE A 21 -8.33 9.59 0.70
N VAL A 22 -8.18 10.87 1.02
CA VAL A 22 -7.11 11.70 0.46
C VAL A 22 -5.96 11.79 1.46
N CYS A 23 -4.78 11.32 1.05
CA CYS A 23 -3.59 11.38 1.88
C CYS A 23 -3.19 12.82 2.22
N GLU A 24 -3.32 13.22 3.49
CA GLU A 24 -2.91 14.54 3.99
C GLU A 24 -1.38 14.72 4.11
N ARG A 25 -0.59 13.72 3.73
CA ARG A 25 0.87 13.73 3.77
C ARG A 25 1.46 13.93 5.18
N CYS A 26 0.72 13.59 6.23
CA CYS A 26 1.20 13.59 7.62
C CYS A 26 2.25 12.47 7.90
N GLY A 27 2.34 11.47 7.03
CA GLY A 27 3.30 10.37 7.13
C GLY A 27 2.93 9.26 8.14
N ARG A 28 1.89 9.44 8.98
CA ARG A 28 1.55 8.51 10.06
C ARG A 28 1.32 7.09 9.58
N CYS A 29 0.53 6.90 8.52
CA CYS A 29 0.27 5.59 7.94
C CYS A 29 1.59 4.89 7.53
N CYS A 30 2.40 5.56 6.70
CA CYS A 30 3.65 5.01 6.18
C CYS A 30 4.77 4.84 7.23
N LEU A 31 4.66 5.46 8.41
CA LEU A 31 5.65 5.35 9.48
C LEU A 31 5.28 4.32 10.54
N MET A 32 3.98 4.10 10.76
CA MET A 32 3.49 3.30 11.88
C MET A 32 3.04 1.92 11.45
N PHE A 33 2.61 1.74 10.20
CA PHE A 33 2.02 0.49 9.74
C PHE A 33 2.84 -0.08 8.58
N PRO A 34 3.47 -1.25 8.77
CA PRO A 34 4.15 -1.95 7.69
C PRO A 34 3.24 -2.16 6.49
N ASP A 35 1.97 -2.56 6.69
CA ASP A 35 0.94 -2.74 5.65
C ASP A 35 0.67 -1.48 4.80
N ALA A 36 1.10 -0.29 5.22
CA ALA A 36 0.99 0.93 4.42
C ALA A 36 2.08 1.05 3.33
N PHE A 37 3.11 0.20 3.37
CA PHE A 37 4.19 0.18 2.38
C PHE A 37 4.73 -1.21 2.04
N GLN A 38 4.38 -2.25 2.80
CA GLN A 38 4.64 -3.65 2.49
C GLN A 38 3.41 -4.29 1.85
N GLY A 39 3.62 -5.35 1.08
CA GLY A 39 2.58 -6.12 0.42
C GLY A 39 3.02 -6.53 -0.97
N THR A 40 2.05 -6.66 -1.88
CA THR A 40 2.31 -7.12 -3.24
C THR A 40 1.91 -6.04 -4.25
N ALA A 41 2.83 -5.71 -5.15
CA ALA A 41 2.53 -4.95 -6.36
C ALA A 41 1.95 -5.89 -7.43
N THR A 42 0.99 -5.37 -8.21
CA THR A 42 0.39 -6.14 -9.30
C THR A 42 1.32 -6.18 -10.52
N VAL A 43 1.03 -7.07 -11.47
CA VAL A 43 1.72 -7.10 -12.76
C VAL A 43 1.55 -5.78 -13.51
N GLU A 44 0.40 -5.13 -13.40
CA GLU A 44 0.11 -3.83 -14.02
C GLU A 44 0.93 -2.69 -13.38
N ASP A 45 1.19 -2.75 -12.08
CA ASP A 45 2.08 -1.78 -11.42
C ASP A 45 3.51 -1.89 -11.96
N VAL A 46 4.06 -3.10 -12.05
CA VAL A 46 5.40 -3.35 -12.57
C VAL A 46 5.50 -3.03 -14.06
N ALA A 47 4.52 -3.45 -14.87
CA ALA A 47 4.47 -3.12 -16.29
C ALA A 47 4.42 -1.59 -16.52
N ARG A 48 3.67 -0.86 -15.69
CA ARG A 48 3.63 0.60 -15.73
C ARG A 48 5.00 1.20 -15.38
N TRP A 49 5.68 0.74 -14.34
CA TRP A 49 7.02 1.24 -13.99
C TRP A 49 8.05 0.96 -15.08
N TRP A 50 7.97 -0.20 -15.73
CA TRP A 50 8.79 -0.53 -16.90
C TRP A 50 8.55 0.46 -18.05
N ALA A 51 7.29 0.69 -18.41
CA ALA A 51 6.92 1.64 -19.47
C ALA A 51 7.34 3.09 -19.15
N GLN A 52 7.38 3.45 -17.86
CA GLN A 52 7.84 4.76 -17.39
C GLN A 52 9.37 4.88 -17.28
N GLY A 53 10.14 3.80 -17.52
CA GLY A 53 11.59 3.79 -17.33
C GLY A 53 12.01 3.93 -15.86
N ARG A 54 11.15 3.57 -14.91
CA ARG A 54 11.39 3.70 -13.46
C ARG A 54 12.20 2.53 -12.91
N HIS A 55 13.41 2.36 -13.44
CA HIS A 55 14.37 1.36 -12.97
C HIS A 55 14.71 1.52 -11.49
N ASP A 56 14.64 2.76 -10.99
CA ASP A 56 14.77 3.06 -9.57
C ASP A 56 13.68 2.40 -8.72
N ILE A 57 12.46 2.20 -9.22
CA ILE A 57 11.41 1.46 -8.50
C ILE A 57 11.56 -0.05 -8.71
N LEU A 58 11.86 -0.45 -9.95
CA LEU A 58 11.96 -1.86 -10.34
C LEU A 58 13.05 -2.64 -9.58
N GLU A 59 14.11 -1.97 -9.11
CA GLU A 59 15.13 -2.64 -8.27
C GLU A 59 14.60 -3.04 -6.87
N TRP A 60 13.43 -2.54 -6.45
CA TRP A 60 12.87 -2.77 -5.10
C TRP A 60 11.75 -3.81 -5.07
N VAL A 61 11.56 -4.58 -6.15
CA VAL A 61 10.46 -5.54 -6.27
C VAL A 61 10.99 -6.93 -6.60
N ASP A 62 10.41 -7.96 -5.98
CA ASP A 62 10.83 -9.35 -6.17
C ASP A 62 9.64 -10.19 -6.69
N PRO A 63 9.75 -10.92 -7.81
CA PRO A 63 8.64 -11.67 -8.37
C PRO A 63 8.22 -12.86 -7.50
N ILE A 64 6.92 -12.97 -7.24
CA ILE A 64 6.30 -14.12 -6.60
C ILE A 64 5.95 -15.14 -7.68
N VAL A 65 6.71 -16.23 -7.75
CA VAL A 65 6.54 -17.28 -8.78
C VAL A 65 5.95 -18.55 -8.16
N VAL A 66 4.83 -19.02 -8.71
CA VAL A 66 4.17 -20.27 -8.32
C VAL A 66 3.94 -21.10 -9.59
N ASP A 67 4.40 -22.36 -9.59
CA ASP A 67 4.29 -23.27 -10.73
C ASP A 67 4.82 -22.70 -12.07
N GLY A 68 5.81 -21.79 -11.99
CA GLY A 68 6.41 -21.14 -13.16
C GLY A 68 5.68 -19.88 -13.64
N GLU A 69 4.58 -19.49 -13.00
CA GLU A 69 3.81 -18.29 -13.31
C GLU A 69 4.05 -17.18 -12.27
N VAL A 70 4.11 -15.93 -12.73
CA VAL A 70 4.24 -14.75 -11.85
C VAL A 70 2.85 -14.35 -11.36
N LEU A 71 2.62 -14.43 -10.05
CA LEU A 71 1.36 -14.04 -9.41
C LEU A 71 1.33 -12.56 -8.97
N GLY A 72 2.51 -11.97 -8.79
CA GLY A 72 2.68 -10.60 -8.32
C GLY A 72 4.13 -10.35 -7.95
N PHE A 73 4.39 -9.24 -7.25
CA PHE A 73 5.73 -8.86 -6.82
C PHE A 73 5.73 -8.38 -5.38
N ASP A 74 6.57 -8.96 -4.53
CA ASP A 74 6.77 -8.48 -3.17
C ASP A 74 7.37 -7.06 -3.20
N ILE A 75 6.83 -6.20 -2.35
CA ILE A 75 7.30 -4.83 -2.17
C ILE A 75 7.40 -4.46 -0.69
N TRP A 76 8.36 -3.66 -0.24
CA TRP A 76 9.59 -3.27 -0.93
C TRP A 76 10.73 -4.14 -0.42
N VAL A 77 11.46 -4.77 -1.33
CA VAL A 77 12.64 -5.57 -1.01
C VAL A 77 13.89 -4.71 -1.24
N SER A 78 14.81 -4.74 -0.29
CA SER A 78 16.06 -3.98 -0.38
C SER A 78 16.95 -4.53 -1.50
N PRO A 79 17.30 -3.77 -2.55
CA PRO A 79 18.20 -4.24 -3.61
C PRO A 79 19.62 -4.55 -3.12
N ARG A 80 19.98 -4.07 -1.92
CA ARG A 80 21.31 -4.29 -1.34
C ARG A 80 21.41 -5.55 -0.52
N THR A 81 20.31 -5.98 0.09
CA THR A 81 20.33 -7.07 1.08
C THR A 81 19.42 -8.24 0.70
N GLY A 82 18.40 -8.01 -0.14
CA GLY A 82 17.38 -9.00 -0.47
C GLY A 82 16.30 -9.14 0.61
N ASP A 83 16.34 -8.32 1.67
CA ASP A 83 15.37 -8.38 2.77
C ASP A 83 14.23 -7.37 2.60
N ASP A 84 13.10 -7.67 3.23
CA ASP A 84 12.02 -6.70 3.42
C ASP A 84 12.53 -5.45 4.15
N VAL A 85 12.11 -4.29 3.66
CA VAL A 85 12.42 -3.03 4.33
C VAL A 85 11.58 -2.86 5.60
N LEU A 86 12.19 -2.34 6.66
CA LEU A 86 11.47 -1.93 7.89
C LEU A 86 10.83 -0.54 7.78
N ARG A 87 11.15 0.22 6.73
CA ARG A 87 10.60 1.55 6.44
C ARG A 87 10.46 1.75 4.95
N CYS A 88 9.38 2.41 4.53
CA CYS A 88 9.16 2.76 3.14
C CYS A 88 10.38 3.52 2.54
N PRO A 89 11.02 2.99 1.48
CA PRO A 89 12.21 3.60 0.86
C PRO A 89 11.85 4.90 0.13
N TRP A 90 10.57 5.11 -0.16
CA TRP A 90 10.03 6.25 -0.90
C TRP A 90 9.57 7.41 -0.03
N LEU A 91 9.52 7.26 1.29
CA LEU A 91 9.03 8.30 2.20
C LEU A 91 10.16 9.24 2.63
N ARG A 92 9.95 10.56 2.50
CA ARG A 92 10.89 11.59 2.97
C ARG A 92 10.19 12.63 3.81
N LYS A 93 10.78 13.04 4.93
CA LYS A 93 10.30 14.18 5.72
C LYS A 93 10.69 15.48 5.01
N GLU A 94 9.76 16.42 4.86
CA GLU A 94 10.09 17.75 4.36
C GLU A 94 10.83 18.55 5.44
N LYS A 95 11.97 19.14 5.07
CA LYS A 95 12.79 19.91 6.01
C LYS A 95 11.99 21.09 6.59
N GLY A 96 11.99 21.19 7.92
CA GLY A 96 11.33 22.29 8.65
C GLY A 96 9.81 22.26 8.64
N LYS A 97 9.18 21.15 8.21
CA LYS A 97 7.72 21.01 8.18
C LYS A 97 7.27 19.69 8.79
N ASP A 98 6.07 19.68 9.36
CA ASP A 98 5.43 18.45 9.83
C ASP A 98 4.65 17.77 8.71
N ARG A 99 5.36 17.43 7.63
CA ARG A 99 4.79 16.76 6.46
C ARG A 99 5.83 15.89 5.78
N TYR A 100 5.34 14.90 5.06
CA TYR A 100 6.14 13.95 4.32
C TYR A 100 5.84 14.03 2.82
N ARG A 101 6.79 13.54 2.03
CA ARG A 101 6.67 13.39 0.58
C ARG A 101 6.94 11.93 0.25
N CYS A 102 6.00 11.31 -0.48
CA CYS A 102 6.26 10.05 -1.17
C CYS A 102 6.91 10.40 -2.51
N LEU A 103 8.10 9.86 -2.77
CA LEU A 103 8.86 10.14 -3.98
C LEU A 103 8.26 9.49 -5.24
N ILE A 104 7.35 8.53 -5.07
CA ILE A 104 6.63 7.83 -6.14
C ILE A 104 5.14 8.15 -6.13
N HIS A 105 4.73 9.28 -5.56
CA HIS A 105 3.32 9.57 -5.27
C HIS A 105 2.38 9.39 -6.47
N ASP A 106 2.84 9.80 -7.64
CA ASP A 106 2.16 9.77 -8.94
C ASP A 106 2.07 8.37 -9.56
N THR A 107 2.95 7.45 -9.17
CA THR A 107 3.01 6.08 -9.72
C THR A 107 3.04 5.00 -8.64
N LYS A 108 2.55 5.30 -7.43
CA LYS A 108 2.44 4.36 -6.30
C LYS A 108 1.83 3.04 -6.77
N PRO A 109 2.23 1.89 -6.19
CA PRO A 109 1.49 0.66 -6.43
C PRO A 109 0.07 0.74 -5.88
N GLU A 110 -0.80 -0.12 -6.37
CA GLU A 110 -2.21 -0.20 -5.99
C GLU A 110 -2.41 -0.32 -4.48
N VAL A 111 -1.66 -1.21 -3.84
CA VAL A 111 -1.72 -1.41 -2.37
C VAL A 111 -1.46 -0.12 -1.60
N CYS A 112 -0.48 0.70 -2.05
CA CYS A 112 -0.20 2.00 -1.43
C CYS A 112 -1.24 3.09 -1.75
N ARG A 113 -1.94 2.98 -2.90
CA ARG A 113 -3.01 3.92 -3.27
C ARG A 113 -4.28 3.68 -2.46
N ARG A 114 -4.58 2.41 -2.17
CA ARG A 114 -5.78 1.99 -1.42
C ARG A 114 -5.64 2.12 0.10
N TYR A 115 -4.46 2.47 0.60
CA TYR A 115 -4.25 2.61 2.04
C TYR A 115 -4.72 3.98 2.57
N PRO A 116 -5.43 4.03 3.71
CA PRO A 116 -5.87 2.91 4.52
C PRO A 116 -7.12 2.23 3.92
N PRO A 117 -7.24 0.90 4.05
CA PRO A 117 -8.30 0.14 3.40
C PRO A 117 -9.71 0.49 3.90
N ASP A 118 -9.82 1.02 5.13
CA ASP A 118 -11.06 1.50 5.73
C ASP A 118 -11.35 2.98 5.44
N GLY A 119 -10.46 3.66 4.70
CA GLY A 119 -10.57 5.09 4.39
C GLY A 119 -10.37 6.03 5.59
N VAL A 120 -10.02 5.53 6.78
CA VAL A 120 -9.93 6.35 7.99
C VAL A 120 -8.48 6.75 8.29
N CYS A 121 -8.21 8.05 8.23
CA CYS A 121 -6.94 8.57 8.74
C CYS A 121 -6.90 8.45 10.26
N LEU A 122 -5.89 7.79 10.82
CA LEU A 122 -5.67 7.76 12.28
C LEU A 122 -5.26 9.13 12.86
N ARG A 123 -5.38 10.25 12.14
CA ARG A 123 -5.19 11.59 12.73
C ARG A 123 -6.26 11.91 13.80
N MET A 124 -7.26 11.06 14.00
CA MET A 124 -8.37 11.29 14.93
C MET A 124 -7.93 11.28 16.42
N LYS A 125 -7.72 12.50 16.92
CA LYS A 125 -7.79 13.02 18.30
C LYS A 125 -6.65 12.74 19.28
N GLU A 126 -5.62 13.58 19.23
CA GLU A 126 -5.08 14.19 20.45
C GLU A 126 -5.75 15.57 20.61
N GLY A 127 -6.91 15.62 21.31
CA GLY A 127 -7.57 16.89 21.64
C GLY A 127 -9.10 16.84 21.68
N GLY A 128 -9.64 16.69 22.88
CA GLY A 128 -10.77 17.42 23.48
C GLY A 128 -11.98 17.84 22.63
N LEU A 129 -13.16 17.47 23.15
CA LEU A 129 -14.38 18.26 23.05
C LEU A 129 -14.08 19.77 23.10
N ARG A 130 -14.48 20.50 22.06
CA ARG A 130 -14.91 21.89 22.12
C ARG A 130 -16.16 22.02 21.25
#